data_AF-A0A8S3YWW0-F1
#
_entry.id   AF-A0A8S3YWW0-F1
#
_cell.length_a   1.000
_cell.length_b   1.000
_cell.length_c   1.000
_cell.angle_alpha   90.00
_cell.angle_beta   90.00
_cell.angle_gamma   90.00
#
_symmetry.space_group_name_H-M   'P 1'
#
loop_
_entity.id
_entity.type
_entity.pdbx_description
1 polymer ?
#
loop_
_entity_poly.entity_id
_entity_poly.type
_entity_poly.pdbx_seq_one_letter_code
_entity_poly.pdbx_strand_id
1 'polypeptide(L)'
;LFVRAFAKDGSSKSILVDEKMTISQVCSQLADKNHVRLNHKLSVVELMPELLMERILEDHDSLVENMVMWTKDSKNKIMFEERMDKYDLFRSPEKYLLATTGMKQGPLSPEKKDKLIQEFFAPDSSCVPPVEGALYLKSDGKKAWKKFFFVLRASGLYYSPKGKASKNPKDLVCLVQFEYVDVYHGLGWKKKYHAPTDYCFALKHPQIQKKTSKYIRYFCAESEAAFDQWVMAIRTVKLGKQMLHNYEHLTHEISMWDQRQPETGSVTADTAVCQMLNHADLSDSRMSVPEPANCHSVIQVLSRSLVHKCTIGDTTRNGMSIEVLPGPPHKFAESGGSSDG
;
A
#
# COMPACT_ATOMS: atom_id res chain seq x y z
N LEU A 1 -5.24 16.99 5.93
CA LEU A 1 -5.56 15.66 6.50
C LEU A 1 -4.56 15.33 7.61
N PHE A 2 -5.02 14.84 8.77
CA PHE A 2 -4.13 14.32 9.81
C PHE A 2 -3.94 12.83 9.59
N VAL A 3 -2.71 12.39 9.26
CA VAL A 3 -2.40 11.01 8.89
C VAL A 3 -1.51 10.37 9.95
N ARG A 4 -1.88 9.17 10.39
CA ARG A 4 -1.04 8.33 11.26
C ARG A 4 -0.29 7.30 10.41
N ALA A 5 1.04 7.40 10.41
CA ALA A 5 1.94 6.45 9.78
C ALA A 5 2.52 5.49 10.84
N PHE A 6 2.55 4.20 10.52
CA PHE A 6 3.00 3.13 11.42
C PHE A 6 4.36 2.57 10.99
N ALA A 7 5.22 2.25 11.95
CA ALA A 7 6.45 1.50 11.70
C ALA A 7 6.21 -0.01 11.90
N LYS A 8 7.19 -0.84 11.49
CA LYS A 8 7.12 -2.31 11.60
C LYS A 8 7.00 -2.81 13.05
N ASP A 9 7.56 -2.08 14.01
CA ASP A 9 7.49 -2.39 15.43
C ASP A 9 6.14 -2.05 16.08
N GLY A 10 5.21 -1.48 15.30
CA GLY A 10 3.89 -1.06 15.77
C GLY A 10 3.85 0.35 16.35
N SER A 11 4.99 1.03 16.47
CA SER A 11 5.02 2.47 16.81
C SER A 11 4.39 3.29 15.69
N SER A 12 4.01 4.53 15.99
CA SER A 12 3.40 5.41 14.98
C SER A 12 3.74 6.87 15.21
N LYS A 13 3.76 7.64 14.12
CA LYS A 13 3.88 9.10 14.13
C LYS A 13 2.77 9.69 13.30
N SER A 14 2.28 10.86 13.73
CA SER A 14 1.26 11.58 13.00
C SER A 14 1.85 12.78 12.27
N ILE A 15 1.40 13.01 11.05
CA ILE A 15 1.82 14.09 10.16
C ILE A 15 0.58 14.82 9.63
N LEU A 16 0.74 16.12 9.39
CA LEU A 16 -0.26 16.91 8.68
C LEU A 16 0.09 16.85 7.19
N VAL A 17 -0.88 16.48 6.37
CA VAL A 17 -0.70 16.31 4.93
C VAL A 17 -1.78 17.08 4.19
N ASP A 18 -1.39 17.92 3.24
CA ASP A 18 -2.32 18.59 2.33
C ASP A 18 -2.42 17.89 0.97
N GLU A 19 -3.32 18.34 0.10
CA GLU A 19 -3.56 17.75 -1.21
C GLU A 19 -2.37 17.83 -2.19
N LYS A 20 -1.43 18.76 -1.98
CA LYS A 20 -0.27 19.01 -2.85
C LYS A 20 0.95 18.20 -2.45
N MET A 21 0.95 17.65 -1.24
CA MET A 21 2.08 16.87 -0.74
C MET A 21 2.25 15.54 -1.47
N THR A 22 3.44 15.35 -2.03
CA THR A 22 3.84 14.10 -2.67
C THR A 22 4.30 13.07 -1.65
N ILE A 23 4.31 11.80 -2.04
CA ILE A 23 4.87 10.72 -1.22
C ILE A 23 6.34 10.96 -0.88
N SER A 24 7.12 11.56 -1.79
CA SER A 24 8.52 11.95 -1.52
C SER A 24 8.62 12.89 -0.31
N GLN A 25 7.80 13.94 -0.28
CA GLN A 25 7.77 14.91 0.81
C GLN A 25 7.27 14.27 2.12
N VAL A 26 6.23 13.43 2.03
CA VAL A 26 5.74 12.65 3.17
C VAL A 26 6.83 11.75 3.75
N CYS A 27 7.57 11.04 2.89
CA CYS A 27 8.66 10.16 3.29
C CYS A 27 9.80 10.94 3.98
N SER A 28 10.16 12.10 3.44
CA SER A 28 11.15 13.02 4.02
C SER A 28 10.75 13.50 5.42
N GLN A 29 9.51 13.97 5.60
CA GLN A 29 8.99 14.38 6.91
C GLN A 29 8.95 13.23 7.92
N LEU A 30 8.57 12.02 7.48
CA LEU A 30 8.57 10.85 8.34
C LEU A 30 10.00 10.46 8.74
N ALA A 31 10.98 10.57 7.84
CA ALA A 31 12.38 10.33 8.15
C ALA A 31 12.89 11.31 9.22
N ASP A 32 12.61 12.61 9.08
CA ASP A 32 12.95 13.63 10.08
C ASP A 32 12.31 13.34 11.44
N LYS A 33 11.00 13.06 11.47
CA LYS A 33 10.28 12.76 12.71
C LYS A 33 10.76 11.48 13.38
N ASN A 34 11.26 10.50 12.62
CA ASN A 34 11.81 9.25 13.15
C ASN A 34 13.31 9.34 13.46
N HIS A 35 13.96 10.49 13.22
CA HIS A 35 15.40 10.68 13.40
C HIS A 35 16.22 9.65 12.60
N VAL A 36 15.76 9.33 11.39
CA VAL A 36 16.46 8.44 10.45
C VAL A 36 16.91 9.22 9.23
N ARG A 37 18.10 8.90 8.71
CA ARG A 37 18.62 9.53 7.50
C ARG A 37 17.86 9.03 6.27
N LEU A 38 17.39 9.96 5.43
CA LEU A 38 16.77 9.61 4.16
C LEU A 38 17.71 8.76 3.31
N ASN A 39 17.15 7.74 2.68
CA ASN A 39 17.86 6.82 1.82
C ASN A 39 16.89 6.17 0.83
N HIS A 40 17.41 5.50 -0.20
CA HIS A 40 16.61 4.89 -1.26
C HIS A 40 15.69 3.74 -0.84
N LYS A 41 15.80 3.25 0.40
CA LYS A 41 14.98 2.14 0.91
C LYS A 41 13.75 2.67 1.65
N LEU A 42 13.83 3.84 2.27
CA LEU A 42 12.71 4.40 3.02
C LEU A 42 11.52 4.67 2.09
N SER A 43 10.37 4.15 2.50
CA SER A 43 9.17 4.08 1.68
C SER A 43 7.92 4.31 2.52
N VAL A 44 6.92 4.90 1.86
CA VAL A 44 5.55 4.93 2.34
C VAL A 44 4.79 3.80 1.67
N VAL A 45 4.19 2.92 2.46
CA VAL A 45 3.52 1.71 1.98
C VAL A 45 2.05 1.75 2.38
N GLU A 46 1.17 1.50 1.42
CA GLU A 46 -0.25 1.23 1.69
C GLU A 46 -0.39 -0.25 2.06
N LEU A 47 -0.78 -0.52 3.30
CA LEU A 47 -1.14 -1.85 3.78
C LEU A 47 -2.66 -2.00 3.77
N MET A 48 -3.16 -3.08 3.17
CA MET A 48 -4.58 -3.41 3.06
C MET A 48 -4.91 -4.73 3.76
N PRO A 49 -5.11 -4.74 5.10
CA PRO A 49 -5.27 -5.98 5.87
C PRO A 49 -6.46 -6.84 5.43
N GLU A 50 -7.56 -6.23 4.99
CA GLU A 50 -8.75 -6.99 4.59
C GLU A 50 -8.55 -7.80 3.31
N LEU A 51 -7.69 -7.30 2.43
CA LEU A 51 -7.32 -7.95 1.18
C LEU A 51 -6.03 -8.78 1.30
N LEU A 52 -5.33 -8.65 2.43
CA LEU A 52 -4.02 -9.25 2.67
C LEU A 52 -3.04 -8.87 1.56
N MET A 53 -2.94 -7.58 1.26
CA MET A 53 -1.99 -7.07 0.28
C MET A 53 -1.43 -5.72 0.70
N GLU A 54 -0.34 -5.31 0.08
CA GLU A 54 0.29 -4.02 0.28
C GLU A 54 0.93 -3.51 -1.00
N ARG A 55 1.27 -2.23 -1.07
CA ARG A 55 2.09 -1.68 -2.15
C ARG A 55 2.92 -0.51 -1.67
N ILE A 56 4.06 -0.30 -2.32
CA ILE A 56 4.82 0.94 -2.21
C ILE A 56 4.03 2.03 -2.95
N LEU A 57 3.84 3.18 -2.31
CA LEU A 57 3.33 4.37 -2.98
C LEU A 57 4.52 5.07 -3.66
N GLU A 58 4.34 5.49 -4.92
CA GLU A 58 5.45 6.02 -5.71
C GLU A 58 5.73 7.47 -5.34
N ASP A 59 6.99 7.91 -5.39
CA ASP A 59 7.41 9.18 -4.78
C ASP A 59 6.70 10.43 -5.33
N HIS A 60 6.25 10.39 -6.59
CA HIS A 60 5.46 11.44 -7.23
C HIS A 60 3.96 11.44 -6.88
N ASP A 61 3.42 10.37 -6.31
CA ASP A 61 1.98 10.26 -6.05
C ASP A 61 1.54 11.26 -4.97
N SER A 62 0.28 11.69 -5.01
CA SER A 62 -0.34 12.39 -3.87
C SER A 62 -0.83 11.38 -2.84
N LEU A 63 -0.45 11.57 -1.56
CA LEU A 63 -0.96 10.72 -0.49
C LEU A 63 -2.48 10.88 -0.32
N VAL A 64 -2.98 12.12 -0.42
CA VAL A 64 -4.40 12.42 -0.23
C VAL A 64 -5.22 11.75 -1.31
N GLU A 65 -4.81 11.84 -2.58
CA GLU A 65 -5.51 11.19 -3.71
C GLU A 65 -5.56 9.66 -3.56
N ASN A 66 -4.53 9.04 -2.99
CA ASN A 66 -4.55 7.61 -2.70
C ASN A 66 -5.49 7.27 -1.53
N MET A 67 -5.49 8.06 -0.47
CA MET A 67 -6.30 7.81 0.73
C MET A 67 -7.80 8.03 0.49
N VAL A 68 -8.21 8.93 -0.41
CA VAL A 68 -9.63 9.11 -0.75
C VAL A 68 -10.23 7.89 -1.48
N MET A 69 -9.39 6.98 -2.00
CA MET A 69 -9.84 5.71 -2.58
C MET A 69 -10.25 4.68 -1.52
N TRP A 70 -10.01 4.95 -0.23
CA TRP A 70 -10.37 4.08 0.88
C TRP A 70 -11.83 4.24 1.27
N THR A 71 -12.42 3.20 1.85
CA THR A 71 -13.75 3.31 2.46
C THR A 71 -13.67 4.06 3.80
N LYS A 72 -14.79 4.64 4.24
CA LYS A 72 -14.86 5.38 5.52
C LYS A 72 -14.49 4.52 6.74
N ASP A 73 -14.79 3.23 6.68
CA ASP A 73 -14.51 2.22 7.70
C ASP A 73 -13.21 1.44 7.43
N SER A 74 -12.36 1.96 6.54
CA SER A 74 -11.14 1.29 6.11
C SER A 74 -10.20 0.99 7.28
N LYS A 75 -9.66 -0.22 7.26
CA LYS A 75 -8.59 -0.67 8.17
C LYS A 75 -7.21 -0.57 7.51
N ASN A 76 -7.13 0.03 6.33
CA ASN A 76 -5.86 0.23 5.65
C ASN A 76 -4.96 1.13 6.50
N LYS A 77 -3.66 0.94 6.33
CA LYS A 77 -2.64 1.67 7.09
C LYS A 77 -1.62 2.26 6.15
N ILE A 78 -1.15 3.45 6.50
CA ILE A 78 0.08 4.00 5.95
C ILE A 78 1.22 3.46 6.81
N MET A 79 2.14 2.73 6.18
CA MET A 79 3.33 2.19 6.80
C MET A 79 4.55 3.00 6.38
N PHE A 80 5.50 3.21 7.29
CA PHE A 80 6.81 3.80 7.03
C PHE A 80 7.88 2.76 7.31
N GLU A 81 8.54 2.29 6.27
CA GLU A 81 9.47 1.16 6.37
C GLU A 81 10.52 1.15 5.26
N GLU A 82 11.58 0.37 5.48
CA GLU A 82 12.57 0.08 4.44
C GLU A 82 12.08 -1.00 3.47
N ARG A 83 12.23 -0.70 2.18
CA ARG A 83 11.84 -1.50 1.02
C ARG A 83 12.99 -1.60 0.04
N MET A 84 13.67 -2.74 0.04
CA MET A 84 14.77 -2.97 -0.88
C MET A 84 14.26 -2.98 -2.33
N ASP A 85 13.08 -3.53 -2.56
CA ASP A 85 12.41 -3.67 -3.85
C ASP A 85 12.07 -2.34 -4.56
N LYS A 86 11.91 -1.22 -3.83
CA LYS A 86 11.48 0.07 -4.41
C LYS A 86 12.31 0.52 -5.61
N TYR A 87 13.63 0.57 -5.44
CA TYR A 87 14.61 1.04 -6.42
C TYR A 87 15.67 -0.01 -6.78
N ASP A 88 15.33 -1.29 -6.63
CA ASP A 88 16.28 -2.37 -6.94
C ASP A 88 16.70 -2.38 -8.41
N LEU A 89 15.84 -1.90 -9.32
CA LEU A 89 16.17 -1.73 -10.74
C LEU A 89 17.37 -0.82 -10.97
N PHE A 90 17.50 0.27 -10.22
CA PHE A 90 18.62 1.20 -10.39
C PHE A 90 19.91 0.69 -9.72
N ARG A 91 19.80 -0.17 -8.71
CA ARG A 91 20.95 -0.79 -8.05
C ARG A 91 21.50 -1.99 -8.84
N SER A 92 20.62 -2.76 -9.47
CA SER A 92 20.92 -3.98 -10.22
C SER A 92 20.14 -4.01 -11.54
N PRO A 93 20.38 -3.07 -12.47
CA PRO A 93 19.63 -3.00 -13.73
C PRO A 93 19.79 -4.27 -14.58
N GLU A 94 20.91 -4.97 -14.48
CA GLU A 94 21.15 -6.26 -15.13
C GLU A 94 20.11 -7.33 -14.75
N LYS A 95 19.64 -7.30 -13.49
CA LYS A 95 18.61 -8.23 -12.99
C LYS A 95 17.30 -8.07 -13.75
N TYR A 96 16.97 -6.86 -14.18
CA TYR A 96 15.65 -6.52 -14.72
C TYR A 96 15.63 -6.29 -16.23
N LEU A 97 16.67 -5.65 -16.76
CA LEU A 97 16.72 -5.18 -18.14
C LEU A 97 17.40 -6.19 -19.08
N LEU A 98 18.19 -7.13 -18.53
CA LEU A 98 18.92 -8.14 -19.30
C LEU A 98 18.48 -9.58 -19.01
N ALA A 99 17.49 -9.79 -18.14
CA ALA A 99 17.07 -11.10 -17.62
C ALA A 99 16.80 -12.15 -18.71
N THR A 100 16.33 -11.72 -19.88
CA THR A 100 15.92 -12.59 -21.00
C THR A 100 17.09 -13.05 -21.88
N THR A 101 18.30 -12.52 -21.67
CA THR A 101 19.47 -12.86 -22.51
C THR A 101 20.13 -14.20 -22.14
N GLY A 102 19.67 -14.88 -21.07
CA GLY A 102 20.16 -16.22 -20.69
C GLY A 102 21.62 -16.29 -20.23
N MET A 103 22.35 -15.16 -20.26
CA MET A 103 23.70 -15.07 -19.75
C MET A 103 23.63 -14.77 -18.26
N LYS A 104 24.23 -15.62 -17.42
CA LYS A 104 24.55 -15.26 -16.03
C LYS A 104 25.58 -14.13 -16.08
N GLN A 105 25.12 -12.90 -16.17
CA GLN A 105 26.00 -11.75 -16.08
C GLN A 105 26.32 -11.54 -14.60
N GLY A 106 27.61 -11.55 -14.27
CA GLY A 106 28.06 -11.08 -12.96
C GLY A 106 27.72 -9.60 -12.76
N PRO A 107 27.96 -9.04 -11.57
CA PRO A 107 27.70 -7.63 -11.31
C PRO A 107 28.35 -6.72 -12.37
N LEU A 108 27.54 -5.85 -12.98
CA LEU A 108 28.05 -4.84 -13.91
C LEU A 108 28.85 -3.76 -13.16
N SER A 109 29.84 -3.17 -13.84
CA SER A 109 30.52 -1.98 -13.30
C SER A 109 29.55 -0.78 -13.23
N PRO A 110 29.78 0.20 -12.35
CA PRO A 110 28.90 1.37 -12.23
C PRO A 110 28.63 2.05 -13.58
N GLU A 111 29.66 2.25 -14.41
CA GLU A 111 29.55 2.93 -15.71
C GLU A 111 28.66 2.15 -16.68
N LYS A 112 28.72 0.81 -16.64
CA LYS A 112 27.87 -0.06 -17.46
C LYS A 112 26.42 -0.05 -16.97
N LYS A 113 26.20 0.04 -15.65
CA LYS A 113 24.86 0.17 -15.07
C LYS A 113 24.23 1.50 -15.49
N ASP A 114 24.95 2.60 -15.35
CA ASP A 114 24.46 3.92 -15.73
C ASP A 114 24.13 3.97 -17.22
N LYS A 115 25.03 3.46 -18.08
CA LYS A 115 24.77 3.37 -19.51
C LYS A 115 23.51 2.55 -19.84
N LEU A 116 23.33 1.38 -19.21
CA LEU A 116 22.17 0.53 -19.42
C LEU A 116 20.86 1.22 -19.00
N ILE A 117 20.87 1.93 -17.87
CA ILE A 117 19.72 2.71 -17.38
C ILE A 117 19.41 3.84 -18.36
N GLN A 118 20.41 4.62 -18.78
CA GLN A 118 20.23 5.74 -19.71
C GLN A 118 19.72 5.29 -21.08
N GLU A 119 20.24 4.19 -21.63
CA GLU A 119 19.74 3.61 -22.88
C GLU A 119 18.30 3.13 -22.75
N PHE A 120 17.95 2.47 -21.63
CA PHE A 120 16.61 1.95 -21.43
C PHE A 120 15.54 3.05 -21.25
N PHE A 121 15.87 4.15 -20.56
CA PHE A 121 14.97 5.28 -20.31
C PHE A 121 15.13 6.44 -21.31
N ALA A 122 15.84 6.23 -22.41
CA ALA A 122 16.08 7.24 -23.45
C ALA A 122 14.77 7.88 -23.97
N PRO A 123 14.81 9.13 -24.48
CA PRO A 123 13.63 9.86 -24.93
C PRO A 123 12.72 9.11 -25.93
N ASP A 124 13.31 8.30 -26.80
CA ASP A 124 12.66 7.49 -27.83
C ASP A 124 12.32 6.05 -27.40
N SER A 125 12.75 5.64 -26.20
CA SER A 125 12.47 4.30 -25.67
C SER A 125 11.03 4.16 -25.17
N SER A 126 10.44 3.00 -25.49
CA SER A 126 9.12 2.60 -24.98
C SER A 126 9.11 2.19 -23.49
N CYS A 127 10.29 2.07 -22.86
CA CYS A 127 10.44 1.68 -21.45
C CYS A 127 9.76 0.33 -21.11
N VAL A 128 9.77 -0.63 -22.03
CA VAL A 128 9.19 -1.96 -21.82
C VAL A 128 10.31 -3.01 -21.72
N PRO A 129 10.54 -3.63 -20.54
CA PRO A 129 11.49 -4.73 -20.44
C PRO A 129 10.89 -6.00 -21.08
N PRO A 130 11.72 -6.85 -21.74
CA PRO A 130 11.25 -8.05 -22.44
C PRO A 130 10.93 -9.20 -21.46
N VAL A 131 9.85 -9.06 -20.70
CA VAL A 131 9.41 -10.04 -19.70
C VAL A 131 8.29 -10.92 -20.25
N GLU A 132 8.56 -12.22 -20.26
CA GLU A 132 7.59 -13.28 -20.53
C GLU A 132 7.90 -14.49 -19.65
N GLY A 133 6.90 -15.32 -19.38
CA GLY A 133 7.09 -16.49 -18.53
C GLY A 133 5.80 -17.02 -17.95
N ALA A 134 5.91 -18.12 -17.22
CA ALA A 134 4.76 -18.72 -16.59
C ALA A 134 4.41 -18.04 -15.27
N LEU A 135 3.11 -17.81 -15.05
CA LEU A 135 2.54 -17.42 -13.76
C LEU A 135 1.31 -18.28 -13.47
N TYR A 136 1.03 -18.48 -12.20
CA TYR A 136 -0.25 -19.02 -11.76
C TYR A 136 -1.25 -17.89 -11.63
N LEU A 137 -2.38 -17.99 -12.32
CA LEU A 137 -3.53 -17.12 -12.17
C LEU A 137 -4.57 -17.80 -11.29
N LYS A 138 -5.02 -17.11 -10.24
CA LYS A 138 -6.10 -17.60 -9.39
C LYS A 138 -7.42 -17.57 -10.15
N SER A 139 -8.20 -18.64 -10.02
CA SER A 139 -9.56 -18.72 -10.55
C SER A 139 -10.52 -17.82 -9.76
N ASP A 140 -11.43 -17.17 -10.47
CA ASP A 140 -12.44 -16.29 -9.87
C ASP A 140 -13.30 -17.05 -8.85
N GLY A 141 -13.48 -16.47 -7.67
CA GLY A 141 -14.27 -17.04 -6.57
C GLY A 141 -13.71 -18.32 -5.93
N LYS A 142 -12.65 -18.93 -6.47
CA LYS A 142 -12.12 -20.25 -6.04
C LYS A 142 -10.71 -20.15 -5.46
N LYS A 143 -10.37 -21.01 -4.49
CA LYS A 143 -8.99 -21.22 -4.02
C LYS A 143 -8.24 -22.19 -4.93
N ALA A 144 -8.26 -21.92 -6.23
CA ALA A 144 -7.67 -22.77 -7.26
C ALA A 144 -6.83 -21.90 -8.19
N TRP A 145 -5.69 -22.42 -8.63
CA TRP A 145 -4.70 -21.68 -9.40
C TRP A 145 -4.39 -22.45 -10.68
N LYS A 146 -4.32 -21.75 -11.81
CA LYS A 146 -4.00 -22.35 -13.10
C LYS A 146 -2.79 -21.65 -13.71
N LYS A 147 -1.84 -22.45 -14.18
CA LYS A 147 -0.61 -21.96 -14.83
C LYS A 147 -0.91 -21.54 -16.27
N PHE A 148 -0.47 -20.35 -16.63
CA PHE A 148 -0.50 -19.84 -18.00
C PHE A 148 0.83 -19.20 -18.36
N PHE A 149 1.08 -19.05 -19.65
CA PHE A 149 2.20 -18.26 -20.16
C PHE A 149 1.76 -16.82 -20.38
N PHE A 150 2.49 -15.89 -19.78
CA PHE A 150 2.23 -14.46 -19.81
C PHE A 150 3.32 -13.72 -20.57
N VAL A 151 2.94 -12.61 -21.20
CA VAL A 151 3.82 -11.72 -21.96
C VAL A 151 3.49 -10.29 -21.56
N LEU A 152 4.51 -9.55 -21.13
CA LEU A 152 4.41 -8.12 -20.85
C LEU A 152 4.41 -7.33 -22.16
N ARG A 153 3.55 -6.31 -22.26
CA ARG A 153 3.56 -5.33 -23.34
C ARG A 153 3.35 -3.93 -22.77
N ALA A 154 3.65 -2.91 -23.57
CA ALA A 154 3.41 -1.50 -23.22
C ALA A 154 1.97 -1.25 -22.75
N SER A 155 1.00 -1.90 -23.40
CA SER A 155 -0.43 -1.70 -23.13
C SER A 155 -0.97 -2.51 -21.93
N GLY A 156 -0.24 -3.52 -21.43
CA GLY A 156 -0.77 -4.41 -20.41
C GLY A 156 -0.15 -5.79 -20.34
N LEU A 157 -0.80 -6.65 -19.55
CA LEU A 157 -0.42 -8.03 -19.34
C LEU A 157 -1.27 -8.96 -20.21
N TYR A 158 -0.60 -9.70 -21.09
CA TYR A 158 -1.22 -10.63 -22.03
C TYR A 158 -0.91 -12.07 -21.64
N TYR A 159 -1.78 -13.01 -22.03
CA TYR A 159 -1.55 -14.43 -21.78
C TYR A 159 -2.07 -15.31 -22.90
N SER A 160 -1.53 -16.53 -22.98
CA SER A 160 -1.99 -17.59 -23.87
C SER A 160 -3.04 -18.46 -23.17
N PRO A 161 -4.32 -18.45 -23.61
CA PRO A 161 -5.37 -19.28 -22.99
C PRO A 161 -5.11 -20.79 -23.08
N LYS A 162 -4.33 -21.20 -24.09
CA LYS A 162 -3.87 -22.58 -24.29
C LYS A 162 -2.83 -23.03 -23.24
N GLY A 163 -2.33 -22.10 -22.42
CA GLY A 163 -1.39 -22.38 -21.33
C GLY A 163 0.07 -22.56 -21.73
N LYS A 164 0.37 -22.59 -23.04
CA LYS A 164 1.72 -22.71 -23.59
C LYS A 164 2.17 -21.38 -24.22
N ALA A 165 3.47 -21.14 -24.24
CA ALA A 165 4.05 -20.02 -24.97
C ALA A 165 3.56 -20.02 -26.43
N SER A 166 3.10 -18.87 -26.91
CA SER A 166 2.81 -18.67 -28.34
C SER A 166 3.65 -17.52 -28.86
N LYS A 167 4.29 -17.74 -30.01
CA LYS A 167 5.02 -16.71 -30.76
C LYS A 167 4.08 -15.87 -31.63
N ASN A 168 2.84 -16.31 -31.84
CA ASN A 168 1.87 -15.59 -32.66
C ASN A 168 1.08 -14.60 -31.79
N PRO A 169 1.16 -13.29 -32.04
CA PRO A 169 0.45 -12.28 -31.24
C PRO A 169 -1.07 -12.48 -31.22
N LYS A 170 -1.66 -13.09 -32.26
CA LYS A 170 -3.10 -13.35 -32.35
C LYS A 170 -3.60 -14.40 -31.36
N ASP A 171 -2.72 -15.23 -30.81
CA ASP A 171 -3.07 -16.22 -29.79
C ASP A 171 -3.11 -15.62 -28.37
N LEU A 172 -2.68 -14.37 -28.20
CA LEU A 172 -2.59 -13.71 -26.91
C LEU A 172 -3.85 -12.91 -26.62
N VAL A 173 -4.33 -13.02 -25.39
CA VAL A 173 -5.48 -12.25 -24.88
C VAL A 173 -4.98 -11.25 -23.85
N CYS A 174 -5.40 -9.99 -23.97
CA CYS A 174 -5.14 -8.97 -22.96
C CYS A 174 -5.95 -9.29 -21.71
N LEU A 175 -5.28 -9.53 -20.58
CA LEU A 175 -5.95 -9.81 -19.31
C LEU A 175 -6.19 -8.53 -18.51
N VAL A 176 -5.20 -7.62 -18.50
CA VAL A 176 -5.21 -6.38 -17.72
C VAL A 176 -4.47 -5.29 -18.48
N GLN A 177 -5.04 -4.09 -18.55
CA GLN A 177 -4.36 -2.86 -19.00
C GLN A 177 -3.84 -2.09 -17.78
N PHE A 178 -2.60 -1.60 -17.83
CA PHE A 178 -1.94 -1.00 -16.66
C PHE A 178 -2.39 0.42 -16.33
N GLU A 179 -3.04 1.11 -17.26
CA GLU A 179 -3.54 2.48 -17.08
C GLU A 179 -4.45 2.59 -15.84
N TYR A 180 -5.30 1.59 -15.60
CA TYR A 180 -6.36 1.64 -14.58
C TYR A 180 -6.08 0.79 -13.33
N VAL A 181 -4.90 0.17 -13.23
CA VAL A 181 -4.60 -0.74 -12.11
C VAL A 181 -3.26 -0.43 -11.50
N ASP A 182 -3.12 -0.80 -10.23
CA ASP A 182 -1.83 -0.85 -9.56
C ASP A 182 -1.46 -2.27 -9.20
N VAL A 183 -0.17 -2.46 -8.94
CA VAL A 183 0.41 -3.72 -8.49
C VAL A 183 0.54 -3.74 -6.98
N TYR A 184 0.14 -4.85 -6.37
CA TYR A 184 0.16 -5.04 -4.93
C TYR A 184 0.82 -6.37 -4.59
N HIS A 185 1.67 -6.40 -3.56
CA HIS A 185 2.25 -7.63 -3.01
C HIS A 185 1.19 -8.37 -2.20
N GLY A 186 1.05 -9.67 -2.43
CA GLY A 186 0.15 -10.54 -1.69
C GLY A 186 0.79 -11.05 -0.40
N LEU A 187 0.07 -10.98 0.71
CA LEU A 187 0.56 -11.34 2.04
C LEU A 187 -0.09 -12.64 2.53
N GLY A 188 0.72 -13.67 2.75
CA GLY A 188 0.26 -14.96 3.32
C GLY A 188 -0.77 -15.69 2.45
N TRP A 189 -0.77 -15.46 1.14
CA TRP A 189 -1.75 -16.05 0.22
C TRP A 189 -1.57 -17.54 0.00
N LYS A 190 -0.38 -18.10 0.25
CA LYS A 190 -0.21 -19.55 0.32
C LYS A 190 -1.14 -20.17 1.35
N LYS A 191 -1.16 -19.61 2.57
CA LYS A 191 -2.07 -20.06 3.64
C LYS A 191 -3.53 -19.68 3.35
N LYS A 192 -3.80 -18.45 2.92
CA LYS A 192 -5.18 -17.96 2.75
C LYS A 192 -5.91 -18.56 1.55
N TYR A 193 -5.26 -18.52 0.38
CA TYR A 193 -5.83 -18.81 -0.93
C TYR A 193 -5.24 -20.06 -1.58
N HIS A 194 -4.39 -20.81 -0.87
CA HIS A 194 -3.72 -22.01 -1.38
C HIS A 194 -2.89 -21.71 -2.64
N ALA A 195 -2.25 -20.54 -2.65
CA ALA A 195 -1.29 -20.19 -3.69
C ALA A 195 -0.13 -21.20 -3.70
N PRO A 196 0.44 -21.54 -4.87
CA PRO A 196 1.58 -22.45 -4.95
C PRO A 196 2.81 -22.00 -4.14
N THR A 197 3.09 -20.70 -4.12
CA THR A 197 4.18 -20.07 -3.37
C THR A 197 3.66 -18.83 -2.61
N ASP A 198 4.51 -18.20 -1.79
CA ASP A 198 4.21 -16.89 -1.18
C ASP A 198 4.58 -15.71 -2.10
N TYR A 199 5.18 -15.97 -3.25
CA TYR A 199 5.59 -14.95 -4.23
C TYR A 199 4.41 -14.52 -5.09
N CYS A 200 3.50 -13.77 -4.48
CA CYS A 200 2.22 -13.41 -5.07
C CYS A 200 2.05 -11.91 -5.24
N PHE A 201 1.41 -11.50 -6.32
CA PHE A 201 0.98 -10.11 -6.52
C PHE A 201 -0.46 -10.05 -7.05
N ALA A 202 -1.11 -8.90 -6.90
CA ALA A 202 -2.40 -8.62 -7.53
C ALA A 202 -2.34 -7.36 -8.40
N LEU A 203 -3.24 -7.34 -9.39
CA LEU A 203 -3.58 -6.17 -10.17
C LEU A 203 -5.04 -5.80 -9.91
N LYS A 204 -5.28 -4.56 -9.46
CA LYS A 204 -6.62 -4.01 -9.24
C LYS A 204 -6.65 -2.49 -9.40
N HIS A 205 -7.84 -1.96 -9.68
CA HIS A 205 -8.10 -0.53 -9.59
C HIS A 205 -8.00 -0.04 -8.12
N PRO A 206 -7.44 1.16 -7.85
CA PRO A 206 -7.31 1.72 -6.50
C PRO A 206 -8.61 1.72 -5.69
N GLN A 207 -9.72 2.12 -6.30
CA GLN A 207 -11.04 2.19 -5.65
C GLN A 207 -11.61 0.82 -5.21
N ILE A 208 -11.03 -0.29 -5.69
CA ILE A 208 -11.46 -1.63 -5.24
C ILE A 208 -10.86 -1.90 -3.86
N GLN A 209 -11.72 -1.87 -2.85
CA GLN A 209 -11.36 -2.06 -1.44
C GLN A 209 -11.96 -3.36 -0.84
N LYS A 210 -12.80 -4.10 -1.59
CA LYS A 210 -13.52 -5.28 -1.10
C LYS A 210 -13.03 -6.59 -1.71
N LYS A 211 -12.80 -7.60 -0.87
CA LYS A 211 -12.31 -8.95 -1.26
C LYS A 211 -13.24 -9.72 -2.20
N THR A 212 -14.53 -9.38 -2.21
CA THR A 212 -15.55 -10.03 -3.03
C THR A 212 -15.52 -9.57 -4.49
N SER A 213 -14.70 -8.57 -4.82
CA SER A 213 -14.60 -8.06 -6.19
C SER A 213 -14.00 -9.09 -7.13
N LYS A 214 -14.72 -9.39 -8.22
CA LYS A 214 -14.25 -10.21 -9.34
C LYS A 214 -13.23 -9.50 -10.24
N TYR A 215 -12.92 -8.23 -9.97
CA TYR A 215 -12.02 -7.40 -10.78
C TYR A 215 -10.59 -7.34 -10.23
N ILE A 216 -10.31 -8.05 -9.13
CA ILE A 216 -8.94 -8.24 -8.64
C ILE A 216 -8.38 -9.48 -9.33
N ARG A 217 -7.25 -9.33 -10.03
CA ARG A 217 -6.51 -10.45 -10.61
C ARG A 217 -5.36 -10.81 -9.69
N TYR A 218 -5.28 -12.08 -9.29
CA TYR A 218 -4.27 -12.58 -8.36
C TYR A 218 -3.30 -13.50 -9.09
N PHE A 219 -2.01 -13.23 -8.95
CA PHE A 219 -0.92 -13.94 -9.59
C PHE A 219 0.02 -14.54 -8.54
N CYS A 220 0.64 -15.65 -8.90
CA CYS A 220 1.67 -16.30 -8.11
C CYS A 220 2.81 -16.76 -9.03
N ALA A 221 4.04 -16.41 -8.67
CA ALA A 221 5.25 -16.79 -9.39
C ALA A 221 5.89 -18.05 -8.79
N GLU A 222 6.72 -18.73 -9.58
CA GLU A 222 7.40 -19.96 -9.15
C GLU A 222 8.60 -19.72 -8.23
N SER A 223 9.20 -18.53 -8.32
CA SER A 223 10.36 -18.14 -7.53
C SER A 223 10.29 -16.67 -7.17
N GLU A 224 11.08 -16.27 -6.17
CA GLU A 224 11.26 -14.89 -5.75
C GLU A 224 11.79 -14.03 -6.92
N ALA A 225 12.80 -14.52 -7.64
CA ALA A 225 13.36 -13.83 -8.79
C ALA A 225 12.33 -13.54 -9.89
N ALA A 226 11.44 -14.51 -10.17
CA ALA A 226 10.36 -14.29 -11.14
C ALA A 226 9.34 -13.27 -10.63
N PHE A 227 9.02 -13.30 -9.34
CA PHE A 227 8.13 -12.32 -8.72
C PHE A 227 8.69 -10.90 -8.79
N ASP A 228 9.95 -10.71 -8.38
CA ASP A 228 10.63 -9.41 -8.46
C ASP A 228 10.63 -8.90 -9.90
N GLN A 229 10.95 -9.77 -10.86
CA GLN A 229 10.97 -9.43 -12.29
C GLN A 229 9.60 -8.94 -12.76
N TRP A 230 8.53 -9.66 -12.44
CA TRP A 230 7.18 -9.29 -12.87
C TRP A 230 6.71 -7.99 -12.22
N VAL A 231 6.88 -7.83 -10.90
CA VAL A 231 6.44 -6.63 -10.19
C VAL A 231 7.20 -5.40 -10.69
N MET A 232 8.53 -5.48 -10.77
CA MET A 232 9.34 -4.36 -11.24
C MET A 232 8.99 -4.01 -12.68
N ALA A 233 8.86 -5.00 -13.56
CA ALA A 233 8.55 -4.76 -14.97
C ALA A 233 7.16 -4.11 -15.17
N ILE A 234 6.15 -4.52 -14.39
CA ILE A 234 4.83 -3.89 -14.41
C ILE A 234 4.94 -2.42 -13.95
N ARG A 235 5.68 -2.15 -12.86
CA ARG A 235 5.93 -0.78 -12.39
C ARG A 235 6.65 0.04 -13.45
N THR A 236 7.69 -0.51 -14.09
CA THR A 236 8.45 0.18 -15.14
C THR A 236 7.58 0.55 -16.34
N VAL A 237 6.72 -0.36 -16.81
CA VAL A 237 5.78 -0.04 -17.91
C VAL A 237 4.77 1.02 -17.48
N LYS A 238 4.21 0.90 -16.28
CA LYS A 238 3.19 1.82 -15.78
C LYS A 238 3.73 3.24 -15.57
N LEU A 239 4.91 3.37 -14.98
CA LEU A 239 5.51 4.66 -14.62
C LEU A 239 6.35 5.25 -15.75
N GLY A 240 6.91 4.41 -16.61
CA GLY A 240 7.88 4.80 -17.62
C GLY A 240 9.03 5.62 -17.01
N LYS A 241 9.35 6.74 -17.64
CA LYS A 241 10.43 7.64 -17.25
C LYS A 241 10.23 8.31 -15.89
N GLN A 242 8.98 8.40 -15.40
CA GLN A 242 8.70 8.94 -14.08
C GLN A 242 9.41 8.13 -12.99
N MET A 243 9.62 6.82 -13.21
CA MET A 243 10.37 5.98 -12.27
C MET A 243 11.83 6.43 -12.11
N LEU A 244 12.49 6.79 -13.23
CA LEU A 244 13.86 7.32 -13.21
C LEU A 244 13.89 8.70 -12.55
N HIS A 245 12.95 9.58 -12.91
CA HIS A 245 12.85 10.91 -12.30
C HIS A 245 12.68 10.83 -10.78
N ASN A 246 11.84 9.93 -10.28
CA ASN A 246 11.65 9.71 -8.85
C ASN A 246 12.97 9.29 -8.16
N TYR A 247 13.73 8.39 -8.78
CA TYR A 247 15.01 7.92 -8.27
C TYR A 247 16.07 9.03 -8.25
N GLU A 248 16.20 9.81 -9.34
CA GLU A 248 17.15 10.92 -9.44
C GLU A 248 16.81 12.03 -8.45
N HIS A 249 15.51 12.40 -8.35
CA HIS A 249 15.04 13.38 -7.38
C HIS A 249 15.36 12.95 -5.95
N LEU A 250 15.06 11.70 -5.58
CA LEU A 250 15.42 11.19 -4.25
C LEU A 250 16.93 11.19 -4.02
N THR A 251 17.72 10.84 -5.05
CA THR A 251 19.18 10.88 -4.95
C THR A 251 19.70 12.28 -4.65
N HIS A 252 19.13 13.30 -5.31
CA HIS A 252 19.43 14.70 -5.02
C HIS A 252 19.04 15.08 -3.59
N GLU A 253 17.81 14.76 -3.15
CA GLU A 253 17.35 15.03 -1.79
C GLU A 253 18.23 14.38 -0.72
N ILE A 254 18.69 13.14 -0.94
CA ILE A 254 19.63 12.46 -0.04
C ILE A 254 20.97 13.20 0.03
N SER A 255 21.47 13.70 -1.11
CA SER A 255 22.74 14.45 -1.16
C SER A 255 22.68 15.79 -0.41
N MET A 256 21.49 16.40 -0.36
CA MET A 256 21.22 17.66 0.33
C MET A 256 20.77 17.47 1.78
N TRP A 257 20.57 16.22 2.23
CA TRP A 257 19.93 15.91 3.52
C TRP A 257 20.61 16.59 4.71
N ASP A 258 21.95 16.50 4.77
CA ASP A 258 22.76 17.03 5.88
C ASP A 258 22.92 18.56 5.82
N GLN A 259 22.54 19.18 4.70
CA GLN A 259 22.57 20.64 4.51
C GLN A 259 21.24 21.31 4.90
N ARG A 260 20.18 20.52 5.15
CA ARG A 260 18.91 21.06 5.61
C ARG A 260 19.10 21.67 6.99
N GLN A 261 18.77 22.96 7.12
CA GLN A 261 18.71 23.55 8.44
C GLN A 261 17.63 22.80 9.23
N PRO A 262 17.88 22.42 10.49
CA PRO A 262 16.80 21.94 11.33
C PRO A 262 15.74 23.02 11.33
N GLU A 263 14.53 22.68 10.87
CA GLU A 263 13.41 23.61 11.00
C GLU A 263 13.35 23.95 12.49
N THR A 264 13.67 25.20 12.83
CA THR A 264 13.40 25.74 14.15
C THR A 264 11.90 25.60 14.27
N GLY A 265 11.48 24.56 15.00
CA GLY A 265 10.07 24.25 15.18
C GLY A 265 9.35 25.55 15.47
N SER A 266 8.41 25.90 14.60
CA SER A 266 7.48 26.99 14.82
C SER A 266 6.66 26.62 16.06
N VAL A 267 7.22 26.86 17.24
CA VAL A 267 6.53 26.79 18.53
C VAL A 267 5.34 27.77 18.51
N THR A 268 5.34 28.73 17.58
CA THR A 268 4.26 29.70 17.37
C THR A 268 3.06 29.09 16.65
N ALA A 269 3.19 28.12 15.74
CA ALA A 269 2.05 27.53 15.05
C ALA A 269 1.21 26.62 15.97
N ASP A 270 1.85 25.79 16.79
CA ASP A 270 1.13 24.93 17.75
C ASP A 270 0.46 25.77 18.86
N THR A 271 1.09 26.88 19.26
CA THR A 271 0.50 27.81 20.25
C THR A 271 -0.67 28.59 19.66
N ALA A 272 -0.58 29.05 18.41
CA ALA A 272 -1.66 29.76 17.73
C ALA A 272 -2.88 28.86 17.46
N VAL A 273 -2.67 27.61 17.06
CA VAL A 273 -3.76 26.63 16.88
C VAL A 273 -4.41 26.27 18.22
N CYS A 274 -3.62 26.10 19.29
CA CYS A 274 -4.16 25.90 20.64
C CYS A 274 -4.89 27.15 21.19
N GLN A 275 -4.44 28.35 20.86
CA GLN A 275 -5.08 29.61 21.26
C GLN A 275 -6.40 29.87 20.53
N MET A 276 -6.51 29.50 19.23
CA MET A 276 -7.77 29.62 18.48
C MET A 276 -8.85 28.66 18.99
N LEU A 277 -8.48 27.48 19.50
CA LEU A 277 -9.44 26.54 20.08
C LEU A 277 -9.90 26.94 21.50
N ASN A 278 -9.13 27.78 22.20
CA ASN A 278 -9.48 28.27 23.55
C ASN A 278 -10.30 29.57 23.55
N HIS A 279 -10.38 30.28 22.43
CA HIS A 279 -11.08 31.57 22.31
C HIS A 279 -12.34 31.53 21.43
N ALA A 280 -12.80 30.36 21.00
CA ALA A 280 -14.08 30.23 20.32
C ALA A 280 -15.23 30.42 21.32
N ASP A 281 -15.68 31.66 21.45
CA ASP A 281 -16.91 32.05 22.14
C ASP A 281 -18.09 31.42 21.40
N LEU A 282 -18.68 30.38 22.01
CA LEU A 282 -19.82 29.63 21.49
C LEU A 282 -21.11 30.42 21.72
N SER A 283 -21.25 31.55 21.04
CA SER A 283 -22.54 32.20 20.86
C SER A 283 -22.54 32.97 19.54
N ASP A 284 -23.05 32.36 18.47
CA ASP A 284 -24.30 32.80 17.84
C ASP A 284 -24.59 31.99 16.54
N SER A 285 -25.87 31.64 16.39
CA SER A 285 -26.60 31.46 15.13
C SER A 285 -26.41 30.22 14.23
N ARG A 286 -27.22 29.20 14.58
CA ARG A 286 -28.30 28.58 13.76
C ARG A 286 -27.99 28.11 12.34
N MET A 287 -27.95 26.79 12.17
CA MET A 287 -28.80 26.08 11.19
C MET A 287 -29.39 24.84 11.89
N SER A 288 -30.71 24.75 11.86
CA SER A 288 -31.60 23.85 12.60
C SER A 288 -31.51 22.38 12.18
N VAL A 289 -31.46 21.48 13.17
CA VAL A 289 -31.79 20.05 13.03
C VAL A 289 -32.93 19.74 14.03
N PRO A 290 -33.99 19.00 13.66
CA PRO A 290 -35.11 18.73 14.57
C PRO A 290 -34.69 17.79 15.72
N GLU A 291 -35.29 17.99 16.89
CA GLU A 291 -35.03 17.25 18.14
C GLU A 291 -35.29 15.73 18.04
N PRO A 292 -34.50 14.91 18.78
CA PRO A 292 -34.77 13.50 18.98
C PRO A 292 -35.70 13.27 20.17
N ALA A 293 -36.84 12.60 19.92
CA ALA A 293 -37.65 12.05 20.99
C ALA A 293 -37.02 10.75 21.52
N ASN A 294 -36.44 10.88 22.73
CA ASN A 294 -36.66 10.01 23.89
C ASN A 294 -36.24 8.52 23.81
N CYS A 295 -35.10 8.17 24.43
CA CYS A 295 -35.06 7.18 25.55
C CYS A 295 -33.62 6.90 26.06
N HIS A 296 -33.37 7.32 27.30
CA HIS A 296 -32.47 6.82 28.35
C HIS A 296 -31.27 5.88 28.04
N SER A 297 -30.06 6.37 28.33
CA SER A 297 -29.21 5.83 29.43
C SER A 297 -27.92 6.67 29.57
N VAL A 298 -27.77 7.36 30.69
CA VAL A 298 -26.58 8.13 31.08
C VAL A 298 -25.56 7.17 31.69
N ILE A 299 -24.34 7.10 31.16
CA ILE A 299 -23.17 6.59 31.89
C ILE A 299 -22.25 7.77 32.17
N GLN A 300 -22.18 8.12 33.45
CA GLN A 300 -21.32 9.16 34.00
C GLN A 300 -19.98 8.50 34.37
N VAL A 301 -18.89 8.80 33.64
CA VAL A 301 -17.54 8.35 34.04
C VAL A 301 -16.89 9.46 34.85
N LEU A 302 -16.86 9.27 36.17
CA LEU A 302 -16.07 10.07 37.11
C LEU A 302 -14.59 9.68 36.98
N SER A 303 -13.75 10.62 36.55
CA SER A 303 -12.30 10.50 36.67
C SER A 303 -11.88 10.81 38.11
N ARG A 304 -11.41 9.81 38.86
CA ARG A 304 -10.64 10.03 40.08
C ARG A 304 -9.17 9.69 39.82
N SER A 305 -8.35 10.72 39.95
CA SER A 305 -6.90 10.63 40.11
C SER A 305 -6.58 9.80 41.37
N LEU A 306 -5.83 8.72 41.20
CA LEU A 306 -5.11 8.05 42.28
C LEU A 306 -3.64 7.95 41.88
N VAL A 307 -2.86 8.83 42.48
CA VAL A 307 -1.40 8.75 42.53
C VAL A 307 -1.04 7.58 43.45
N HIS A 308 -0.28 6.60 42.97
CA HIS A 308 0.50 5.69 43.83
C HIS A 308 1.84 5.34 43.16
N LYS A 309 2.93 5.66 43.85
CA LYS A 309 4.27 5.11 43.65
C LYS A 309 4.27 3.61 44.00
N CYS A 310 4.94 2.76 43.24
CA CYS A 310 5.94 1.85 43.81
C CYS A 310 6.83 1.15 42.77
N THR A 311 7.92 0.64 43.36
CA THR A 311 9.21 0.13 42.91
C THR A 311 9.20 -1.26 42.25
N ILE A 312 10.35 -1.60 41.66
CA ILE A 312 10.79 -2.79 40.90
C ILE A 312 10.55 -4.14 41.61
N GLY A 313 10.23 -5.19 40.83
CA GLY A 313 10.45 -6.60 41.23
C GLY A 313 9.63 -7.67 40.46
N ASP A 314 10.32 -8.41 39.59
CA ASP A 314 10.13 -9.78 39.06
C ASP A 314 8.81 -10.36 38.49
N THR A 315 9.03 -10.99 37.32
CA THR A 315 8.33 -12.09 36.62
C THR A 315 7.00 -12.63 37.11
N THR A 316 5.99 -12.62 36.23
CA THR A 316 5.17 -13.80 35.87
C THR A 316 4.34 -13.57 34.61
N ARG A 317 4.31 -14.60 33.75
CA ARG A 317 3.42 -14.81 32.61
C ARG A 317 1.95 -14.62 33.03
N ASN A 318 1.15 -13.93 32.22
CA ASN A 318 -0.31 -14.16 32.17
C ASN A 318 -0.86 -13.89 30.77
N GLY A 319 -1.41 -14.94 30.15
CA GLY A 319 -2.21 -14.84 28.94
C GLY A 319 -3.62 -14.38 29.28
N MET A 320 -4.22 -13.53 28.44
CA MET A 320 -5.63 -13.19 28.52
C MET A 320 -6.42 -14.07 27.56
N SER A 321 -7.23 -14.96 28.12
CA SER A 321 -8.37 -15.58 27.46
C SER A 321 -9.54 -14.59 27.52
N ILE A 322 -10.20 -14.34 26.38
CA ILE A 322 -11.44 -13.58 26.32
C ILE A 322 -12.57 -14.58 26.08
N GLU A 323 -13.39 -14.84 27.09
CA GLU A 323 -14.68 -15.50 26.93
C GLU A 323 -15.76 -14.47 26.59
N VAL A 324 -16.54 -14.76 25.54
CA VAL A 324 -17.70 -13.97 25.12
C VAL A 324 -18.94 -14.77 25.48
N LEU A 325 -19.76 -14.27 26.40
CA LEU A 325 -21.07 -14.85 26.73
C LEU A 325 -22.13 -14.34 25.72
N PRO A 326 -23.01 -15.21 25.20
CA PRO A 326 -24.09 -14.82 24.30
C PRO A 326 -25.25 -14.15 25.06
N GLY A 327 -25.73 -13.01 24.54
CA GLY A 327 -26.96 -12.37 25.00
C GLY A 327 -28.23 -13.11 24.56
N PRO A 328 -29.37 -12.90 25.24
CA PRO A 328 -30.58 -13.70 25.05
C PRO A 328 -31.32 -13.38 23.74
N PRO A 329 -32.09 -14.33 23.17
CA PRO A 329 -32.79 -14.14 21.91
C PRO A 329 -34.09 -13.35 22.10
N HIS A 330 -34.31 -12.34 21.23
CA HIS A 330 -35.61 -11.70 21.10
C HIS A 330 -36.58 -12.61 20.34
N LYS A 331 -37.70 -12.96 21.00
CA LYS A 331 -38.87 -13.62 20.40
C LYS A 331 -39.65 -12.59 19.58
N PHE A 332 -39.84 -12.84 18.29
CA PHE A 332 -40.95 -12.23 17.54
C PHE A 332 -42.12 -13.22 17.53
N ALA A 333 -43.25 -12.75 18.04
CA ALA A 333 -44.50 -13.48 18.07
C ALA A 333 -45.17 -13.49 16.70
N GLU A 334 -45.63 -14.67 16.29
CA GLU A 334 -46.60 -14.87 15.22
C GLU A 334 -47.95 -14.24 15.63
N SER A 335 -48.60 -13.57 14.68
CA SER A 335 -50.06 -13.40 14.72
C SER A 335 -50.58 -13.63 13.30
N GLY A 336 -51.39 -14.68 13.18
CA GLY A 336 -52.20 -14.97 12.00
C GLY A 336 -53.59 -14.34 12.09
N GLY A 337 -54.29 -14.35 10.95
CA GLY A 337 -55.68 -13.90 10.77
C GLY A 337 -55.84 -13.28 9.36
N SER A 338 -56.05 -14.08 8.32
CA SER A 338 -57.32 -14.58 7.74
C SER A 338 -58.12 -13.53 6.93
N SER A 339 -58.22 -13.83 5.62
CA SER A 339 -59.32 -13.67 4.65
C SER A 339 -60.46 -12.66 4.88
N ASP A 340 -60.74 -11.83 3.87
CA ASP A 340 -61.98 -11.89 3.04
C ASP A 340 -61.97 -10.80 1.94
N GLY A 341 -62.49 -11.13 0.74
CA GLY A 341 -62.82 -10.18 -0.34
C GLY A 341 -62.16 -10.44 -1.68
#